data_AF-A0A101IQN6-F1
#
_entry.id   AF-A0A101IQN6-F1
#
_cell.length_a   1.000
_cell.length_b   1.000
_cell.length_c   1.000
_cell.angle_alpha   90.00
_cell.angle_beta   90.00
_cell.angle_gamma   90.00
#
_symmetry.space_group_name_H-M   'P 1'
#
loop_
_entity.id
_entity.type
_entity.pdbx_description
1 polymer ?
#
loop_
_entity_poly.entity_id
_entity_poly.type
_entity_poly.pdbx_seq_one_letter_code
_entity_poly.pdbx_strand_id
1 'polypeptide(L)'
;MNEHEQFGRFLSVTSVATVLGISRTTALALIQRHEIPAIRVGGQIRIPEAGFAQYLRDAGLDAELIYRGSLTPTTARATPAALQAQNAERDRATGVQVR
;
A
#
# COMPACT_ATOMS: atom_id res chain seq x y z
N MET A 1 29.26 -14.03 7.36
CA MET A 1 28.50 -12.85 7.81
C MET A 1 28.03 -12.17 6.53
N ASN A 2 26.80 -12.40 6.10
CA ASN A 2 26.36 -12.05 4.75
C ASN A 2 25.95 -10.58 4.69
N GLU A 3 26.81 -9.73 4.13
CA GLU A 3 26.58 -8.29 4.00
C GLU A 3 25.40 -7.94 3.06
N HIS A 4 24.92 -8.90 2.27
CA HIS A 4 23.76 -8.75 1.38
C HIS A 4 22.40 -8.88 2.10
N GLU A 5 22.35 -9.36 3.34
CA GLU A 5 21.11 -9.30 4.16
C GLU A 5 20.81 -7.87 4.66
N GLN A 6 21.75 -6.93 4.49
CA GLN A 6 21.58 -5.54 4.96
C GLN A 6 20.64 -4.71 4.09
N PHE A 7 20.33 -5.13 2.86
CA PHE A 7 19.21 -4.58 2.10
C PHE A 7 17.96 -5.42 2.38
N GLY A 8 17.39 -5.26 3.58
CA GLY A 8 16.18 -5.96 4.00
C GLY A 8 15.05 -5.84 2.97
N ARG A 9 14.12 -6.82 2.95
CA ARG A 9 13.03 -6.83 1.96
C ARG A 9 12.17 -5.57 2.09
N PHE A 10 11.67 -5.10 0.95
CA PHE A 10 10.80 -3.94 0.88
C PHE A 10 9.36 -4.34 0.57
N LEU A 11 8.45 -3.76 1.31
CA LEU A 11 7.01 -3.90 1.15
C LEU A 11 6.46 -2.72 0.32
N SER A 12 5.41 -2.99 -0.44
CA SER A 12 4.61 -1.93 -1.04
C SER A 12 3.55 -1.44 -0.05
N VAL A 13 3.05 -0.23 -0.27
CA VAL A 13 1.96 0.36 0.53
C VAL A 13 0.73 -0.55 0.54
N THR A 14 0.39 -1.15 -0.59
CA THR A 14 -0.76 -2.05 -0.70
C THR A 14 -0.56 -3.30 0.14
N SER A 15 0.66 -3.85 0.15
CA SER A 15 0.96 -5.05 0.94
C SER A 15 0.84 -4.77 2.44
N VAL A 16 1.33 -3.62 2.91
CA VAL A 16 1.17 -3.18 4.31
C VAL A 16 -0.29 -2.96 4.67
N ALA A 17 -1.07 -2.34 3.77
CA ALA A 17 -2.50 -2.12 3.97
C ALA A 17 -3.26 -3.44 4.15
N THR A 18 -2.95 -4.45 3.34
CA THR A 18 -3.52 -5.80 3.48
C THR A 18 -3.12 -6.45 4.80
N VAL A 19 -1.85 -6.34 5.22
CA VAL A 19 -1.39 -6.92 6.49
C VAL A 19 -2.06 -6.27 7.69
N LEU A 20 -2.27 -4.95 7.67
CA LEU A 20 -2.93 -4.24 8.77
C LEU A 20 -4.47 -4.29 8.70
N GLY A 21 -5.04 -4.77 7.60
CA GLY A 21 -6.50 -4.75 7.38
C GLY A 21 -7.07 -3.33 7.20
N ILE A 22 -6.26 -2.37 6.74
CA ILE A 22 -6.66 -0.96 6.58
C ILE A 22 -6.73 -0.55 5.12
N SER A 23 -7.38 0.58 4.84
CA SER A 23 -7.40 1.15 3.48
C SER A 23 -6.00 1.62 3.04
N ARG A 24 -5.73 1.64 1.73
CA ARG A 24 -4.49 2.21 1.18
C ARG A 24 -4.28 3.67 1.60
N THR A 25 -5.35 4.45 1.69
CA THR A 25 -5.31 5.85 2.14
C THR A 25 -4.87 5.95 3.58
N THR A 26 -5.37 5.07 4.45
CA THR A 26 -4.97 4.98 5.85
C THR A 26 -3.50 4.58 5.97
N ALA A 27 -3.06 3.57 5.22
CA ALA A 27 -1.64 3.19 5.19
C ALA A 27 -0.75 4.34 4.71
N LEU A 28 -1.17 5.10 3.69
CA LEU A 28 -0.48 6.31 3.26
C LEU A 28 -0.46 7.40 4.34
N ALA A 29 -1.55 7.58 5.08
CA ALA A 29 -1.61 8.55 6.17
C ALA A 29 -0.61 8.20 7.29
N LEU A 30 -0.43 6.93 7.63
CA LEU A 30 0.59 6.48 8.59
C LEU A 30 2.02 6.80 8.11
N ILE A 31 2.28 6.59 6.81
CA ILE A 31 3.56 6.92 6.18
C ILE A 31 3.79 8.44 6.18
N GLN A 32 2.77 9.22 5.83
CA GLN A 32 2.84 10.69 5.81
C GLN A 32 3.06 11.28 7.21
N ARG A 33 2.51 10.63 8.24
CA ARG A 33 2.72 10.98 9.66
C ARG A 33 4.05 10.50 10.21
N HIS A 34 4.89 9.87 9.39
CA HIS A 34 6.18 9.29 9.77
C HIS A 34 6.10 8.20 10.86
N GLU A 35 4.93 7.58 11.06
CA GLU A 35 4.78 6.46 12.00
C GLU A 35 5.37 5.16 11.43
N ILE A 36 5.31 5.01 10.10
CA ILE A 36 5.92 3.90 9.38
C ILE A 36 7.05 4.45 8.50
N PRO A 37 8.29 3.95 8.65
CA PRO A 37 9.40 4.40 7.82
C PRO A 37 9.18 3.99 6.38
N ALA A 38 9.43 4.91 5.43
CA ALA A 38 9.25 4.65 4.02
C ALA A 38 10.25 5.44 3.16
N ILE A 39 10.63 4.87 2.04
CA ILE A 39 11.58 5.41 1.07
C ILE A 39 10.89 5.51 -0.29
N ARG A 40 11.08 6.61 -1.02
CA ARG A 40 10.62 6.72 -2.40
C ARG A 40 11.73 6.32 -3.36
N VAL A 41 11.47 5.34 -4.22
CA VAL A 41 12.41 4.84 -5.23
C VAL A 41 11.69 4.79 -6.58
N GLY A 42 12.17 5.53 -7.58
CA GLY A 42 11.56 5.55 -8.91
C GLY A 42 10.07 5.94 -8.91
N GLY A 43 9.66 6.85 -8.03
CA GLY A 43 8.26 7.28 -7.87
C GLY A 43 7.37 6.35 -7.05
N GLN A 44 7.86 5.17 -6.66
CA GLN A 44 7.15 4.21 -5.83
C GLN A 44 7.57 4.32 -4.36
N ILE A 45 6.63 4.14 -3.45
CA ILE A 45 6.92 4.06 -2.02
C ILE A 45 7.30 2.62 -1.67
N ARG A 46 8.43 2.47 -0.98
CA ARG A 46 9.01 1.23 -0.48
C ARG A 46 9.15 1.32 1.03
N ILE A 47 8.68 0.30 1.72
CA ILE A 47 8.65 0.27 3.19
C ILE A 47 9.61 -0.85 3.60
N PRO A 48 10.70 -0.57 4.34
CA PRO A 48 11.58 -1.63 4.81
C PRO A 48 10.83 -2.54 5.79
N GLU A 49 10.93 -3.86 5.60
CA GLU A 49 10.29 -4.88 6.45
C GLU A 49 10.69 -4.70 7.93
N ALA A 50 11.97 -4.41 8.19
CA ALA A 50 12.48 -4.18 9.54
C ALA A 50 11.80 -3.00 10.24
N GLY A 51 11.59 -1.90 9.51
CA GLY A 51 10.93 -0.71 10.03
C GLY A 51 9.44 -0.92 10.27
N PHE A 52 8.78 -1.67 9.40
CA PHE A 52 7.39 -2.07 9.61
C PHE A 52 7.22 -3.03 10.78
N ALA A 53 8.14 -3.99 10.95
CA ALA A 53 8.15 -4.89 12.09
C ALA A 53 8.36 -4.15 13.42
N GLN A 54 9.18 -3.09 13.43
CA GLN A 54 9.34 -2.24 14.59
C GLN A 54 8.04 -1.49 14.91
N TYR A 55 7.38 -0.90 13.91
CA TYR A 55 6.08 -0.25 14.08
C TYR A 55 5.03 -1.19 14.71
N LEU A 56 4.94 -2.45 14.24
CA LEU A 56 4.02 -3.43 14.81
C LEU A 56 4.31 -3.71 16.29
N ARG A 57 5.60 -3.85 16.66
CA ARG A 57 6.02 -4.02 18.05
C ARG A 57 5.65 -2.82 18.91
N ASP A 58 5.94 -1.62 18.43
CA ASP A 58 5.66 -0.37 19.16
C ASP A 58 4.16 -0.12 19.32
N ALA A 59 3.35 -0.57 18.34
CA ALA A 59 1.89 -0.52 18.39
C ALA A 59 1.26 -1.62 19.28
N GLY A 60 2.06 -2.55 19.83
CA GLY A 60 1.55 -3.69 20.60
C GLY A 60 0.72 -4.67 19.77
N LEU A 61 0.93 -4.70 18.45
CA LEU A 61 0.21 -5.58 17.53
C LEU A 61 1.03 -6.84 17.27
N ASP A 62 0.64 -7.95 17.91
CA ASP A 62 1.18 -9.27 17.58
C ASP A 62 0.59 -9.77 16.25
N ALA A 63 1.46 -10.19 15.33
CA ALA A 63 1.07 -10.66 14.00
C ALA A 63 0.06 -11.83 14.03
N GLU A 64 0.03 -12.58 15.14
CA GLU A 64 -0.91 -13.68 15.38
C GLU A 64 -2.35 -13.20 15.61
N LEU A 65 -2.55 -11.98 16.14
CA LEU A 65 -3.87 -11.41 16.42
C LEU A 65 -4.61 -10.99 15.14
N ILE A 66 -3.86 -10.57 14.11
CA ILE A 66 -4.41 -10.16 12.81
C ILE A 66 -4.85 -11.40 11.99
N TYR A 67 -4.19 -12.54 12.17
CA TYR A 67 -4.54 -13.79 11.48
C TYR A 67 -5.65 -14.61 12.16
N ARG A 68 -6.01 -14.33 13.42
CA ARG A 68 -6.94 -15.17 14.22
C ARG A 68 -8.42 -14.92 13.95
N GLY A 69 -8.82 -13.88 13.21
CA GLY A 69 -10.23 -13.73 12.88
C GLY A 69 -10.63 -12.49 12.11
N SER A 70 -10.57 -12.56 10.77
CA SER A 70 -11.64 -12.01 9.92
C SER A 70 -11.42 -12.33 8.43
N LEU A 71 -12.25 -13.25 7.94
CA LEU A 71 -12.98 -13.21 6.67
C LEU A 71 -12.19 -13.38 5.36
N THR A 72 -12.56 -14.46 4.66
CA THR A 72 -12.57 -14.54 3.19
C THR A 72 -12.86 -13.17 2.57
N PRO A 73 -12.10 -12.72 1.55
CA PRO A 73 -12.42 -11.49 0.87
C PRO A 73 -13.82 -11.58 0.25
N THR A 74 -14.82 -11.05 0.95
CA THR A 74 -16.11 -10.66 0.37
C THR A 74 -15.84 -9.37 -0.39
N THR A 75 -15.27 -9.49 -1.58
CA THR A 75 -15.58 -8.57 -2.66
C THR A 75 -15.89 -9.42 -3.87
N ALA A 76 -17.15 -9.31 -4.28
CA ALA A 76 -17.75 -10.08 -5.36
C ALA A 76 -16.85 -10.09 -6.62
N ARG A 77 -16.88 -11.21 -7.33
CA ARG A 77 -16.32 -11.38 -8.68
C ARG A 77 -16.87 -10.27 -9.59
N ALA A 78 -16.09 -9.21 -9.80
CA ALA A 78 -16.39 -8.22 -10.83
C ALA A 78 -15.97 -8.78 -12.20
N THR A 79 -16.94 -9.02 -13.06
CA THR A 79 -16.74 -9.36 -14.47
C THR A 79 -15.97 -8.22 -15.17
N PRO A 80 -14.85 -8.48 -15.87
CA PRO A 80 -13.94 -7.44 -16.39
C PRO A 80 -14.46 -6.63 -17.60
N ALA A 81 -15.75 -6.66 -17.91
CA ALA A 81 -16.28 -6.05 -19.14
C ALA A 81 -16.51 -4.52 -19.09
N ALA A 82 -16.45 -3.87 -17.91
CA ALA A 82 -16.87 -2.46 -17.76
C ALA A 82 -15.72 -1.44 -17.60
N LEU A 83 -14.45 -1.86 -17.61
CA LEU A 83 -13.31 -0.95 -17.34
C LEU A 83 -12.84 -0.17 -18.58
N GLN A 84 -13.17 -0.60 -19.81
CA GLN A 84 -12.67 0.05 -21.02
C GLN A 84 -13.43 1.33 -21.42
N ALA A 85 -14.70 1.48 -21.03
CA ALA A 85 -15.50 2.64 -21.42
C ALA A 85 -15.11 3.93 -20.69
N GLN A 86 -14.50 3.84 -19.51
CA GLN A 86 -14.24 5.00 -18.63
C GLN A 86 -12.94 5.75 -18.99
N ASN A 87 -12.02 5.10 -19.72
CA ASN A 87 -10.74 5.72 -20.08
C ASN A 87 -10.80 6.47 -21.42
N ALA A 88 -11.76 6.17 -22.29
CA ALA A 88 -11.88 6.82 -23.61
C ALA A 88 -12.52 8.23 -23.54
N GLU A 89 -13.31 8.52 -22.51
CA GLU A 89 -14.02 9.81 -22.37
C GLU A 89 -13.13 10.92 -21.79
N ARG A 90 -12.06 10.56 -21.08
CA ARG A 90 -11.24 11.53 -20.34
C ARG A 90 -10.28 12.34 -21.23
N ASP A 91 -10.02 11.90 -22.46
CA ASP A 91 -9.07 12.53 -23.38
C ASP A 91 -9.67 13.70 -24.19
N ARG A 92 -11.00 13.92 -24.17
CA ARG A 92 -11.65 14.96 -24.98
C ARG A 92 -11.79 16.33 -24.31
N ALA A 93 -11.48 16.46 -23.02
CA ALA A 93 -11.95 17.59 -22.22
C ALA A 93 -10.87 18.61 -21.81
N THR A 94 -9.68 18.64 -22.42
CA THR A 94 -8.69 19.68 -22.09
C THR A 94 -8.10 20.34 -23.33
N GLY A 95 -8.97 21.06 -24.06
CA GLY A 95 -8.56 22.16 -24.92
C GLY A 95 -8.53 23.45 -24.11
N VAL A 96 -7.38 23.77 -23.49
CA VAL A 96 -7.13 25.09 -22.90
C VAL A 96 -6.36 25.92 -23.93
N GLN A 97 -7.04 26.85 -24.60
CA GLN A 97 -6.38 27.88 -25.40
C GLN A 97 -5.88 29.00 -24.47
N VAL A 98 -4.58 29.24 -24.52
CA VAL A 98 -3.92 30.42 -23.93
C VAL A 98 -3.88 31.51 -24.99
N ARG A 99 -4.37 32.69 -24.60
CA ARG A 99 -4.48 33.90 -25.42
C ARG A 99 -3.28 34.81 -25.20
#